data_AF-A0A9W6QKJ2-F1
#
_entry.id   AF-A0A9W6QKJ2-F1
#
_cell.length_a   1.000
_cell.length_b   1.000
_cell.length_c   1.000
_cell.angle_alpha   90.00
_cell.angle_beta   90.00
_cell.angle_gamma   90.00
#
_symmetry.space_group_name_H-M   'P 1'
#
loop_
_entity.id
_entity.type
_entity.pdbx_description
1 polymer ?
#
loop_
_entity_poly.entity_id
_entity_poly.type
_entity_poly.pdbx_seq_one_letter_code
_entity_poly.pdbx_strand_id
1 'polypeptide(L)'
;MSWVTNVMLGADMGDFRVVDEFNVWLWEGLPQRDYPERSGRGQLRRITGDDNGWGGPKHPECEVWAGTLNHGDLDAVLAKVRALPWTHPNQVQLFMMDQEQSFFRLWMFRDGELRQYAPTTPVEEDADFFPPWDI
;
A
#
# COMPACT_ATOMS: atom_id res chain seq x y z
N MET A 1 -9.87 15.69 -12.60
CA MET A 1 -9.33 14.34 -12.84
C MET A 1 -8.94 13.77 -11.49
N SER A 2 -9.22 12.49 -11.20
CA SER A 2 -8.92 11.87 -9.91
C SER A 2 -7.52 11.25 -9.97
N TRP A 3 -6.68 11.44 -8.95
CA TRP A 3 -5.38 10.77 -8.85
C TRP A 3 -5.48 9.54 -7.95
N VAL A 4 -5.21 8.34 -8.46
CA VAL A 4 -5.48 7.09 -7.71
C VAL A 4 -4.21 6.29 -7.47
N THR A 5 -3.95 5.97 -6.20
CA THR A 5 -2.91 5.03 -5.78
C THR A 5 -3.57 3.76 -5.26
N ASN A 6 -3.13 2.59 -5.73
CA ASN A 6 -3.53 1.29 -5.19
C ASN A 6 -2.59 0.93 -4.04
N VAL A 7 -3.16 0.43 -2.94
CA VAL A 7 -2.39 0.09 -1.73
C VAL A 7 -2.77 -1.32 -1.27
N MET A 8 -1.77 -2.11 -0.91
CA MET A 8 -1.93 -3.33 -0.12
C MET A 8 -0.99 -3.31 1.07
N LEU A 9 -1.49 -3.72 2.23
CA LEU A 9 -0.74 -3.81 3.47
C LEU A 9 -0.82 -5.24 3.98
N GLY A 10 0.32 -5.90 4.13
CA GLY A 10 0.47 -7.14 4.88
C GLY A 10 1.05 -6.85 6.26
N ALA A 11 0.46 -7.42 7.30
CA ALA A 11 0.92 -7.28 8.69
C ALA A 11 0.60 -8.55 9.50
N ASP A 12 1.08 -8.60 10.74
CA ASP A 12 0.79 -9.71 11.65
C ASP A 12 -0.71 -9.74 12.02
N MET A 13 -1.24 -10.93 12.32
CA MET A 13 -2.63 -11.08 12.75
C MET A 13 -2.94 -10.38 14.09
N GLY A 14 -1.95 -10.07 14.91
CA GLY A 14 -2.13 -9.28 16.13
C GLY A 14 -2.36 -7.79 15.86
N ASP A 15 -2.00 -7.30 14.68
CA ASP A 15 -1.96 -5.87 14.36
C ASP A 15 -3.29 -5.30 13.83
N PHE A 16 -4.42 -6.03 13.92
CA PHE A 16 -5.74 -5.55 13.47
C PHE A 16 -6.07 -4.14 13.96
N ARG A 17 -5.82 -3.85 15.25
CA ARG A 17 -6.09 -2.52 15.84
C ARG A 17 -5.17 -1.44 15.29
N VAL A 18 -3.93 -1.80 14.98
CA VAL A 18 -2.96 -0.87 14.37
C VAL A 18 -3.41 -0.53 12.94
N VAL A 19 -3.89 -1.52 12.19
CA VAL A 19 -4.45 -1.31 10.86
C VAL A 19 -5.76 -0.52 10.92
N ASP A 20 -6.62 -0.75 11.91
CA ASP A 20 -7.84 0.06 12.09
C ASP A 20 -7.51 1.52 12.39
N GLU A 21 -6.53 1.80 13.26
CA GLU A 21 -6.03 3.16 13.50
C GLU A 21 -5.50 3.80 12.21
N PHE A 22 -4.70 3.04 11.44
CA PHE A 22 -4.22 3.50 10.15
C PHE A 22 -5.37 3.82 9.20
N ASN A 23 -6.40 2.97 9.18
CA ASN A 23 -7.55 3.12 8.31
C ASN A 23 -8.39 4.36 8.65
N VAL A 24 -8.61 4.64 9.93
CA VAL A 24 -9.24 5.88 10.41
C VAL A 24 -8.42 7.08 9.95
N TRP A 25 -7.09 7.03 10.10
CA TRP A 25 -6.23 8.11 9.62
C TRP A 25 -6.27 8.28 8.10
N LEU A 26 -6.33 7.21 7.30
CA LEU A 26 -6.49 7.32 5.84
C LEU A 26 -7.81 7.99 5.44
N TRP A 27 -8.87 7.73 6.22
CA TRP A 27 -10.21 8.27 5.97
C TRP A 27 -10.36 9.73 6.41
N GLU A 28 -9.68 10.15 7.48
CA GLU A 28 -9.90 11.47 8.10
C GLU A 28 -8.72 12.42 7.94
N GLY A 29 -7.50 11.90 8.01
CA GLY A 29 -6.27 12.66 8.25
C GLY A 29 -5.22 12.60 7.16
N LEU A 30 -5.35 11.73 6.15
CA LEU A 30 -4.40 11.63 5.03
C LEU A 30 -4.39 12.95 4.24
N PRO A 31 -3.26 13.70 4.21
CA PRO A 31 -3.15 14.89 3.38
C PRO A 31 -3.26 14.57 1.90
N GLN A 32 -3.79 15.52 1.12
CA GLN A 32 -3.79 15.41 -0.34
C GLN A 32 -2.56 16.08 -0.94
N ARG A 33 -1.91 15.39 -1.89
CA ARG A 33 -0.67 15.79 -2.58
C ARG A 33 -0.71 17.23 -3.12
N ASP A 34 -1.78 17.59 -3.83
CA ASP A 34 -1.91 18.88 -4.51
C ASP A 34 -2.79 19.89 -3.74
N TYR A 35 -3.41 19.45 -2.64
CA TYR A 35 -4.40 20.21 -1.88
C TYR A 35 -4.22 19.93 -0.37
N PRO A 36 -3.11 20.38 0.24
CA PRO A 36 -2.75 20.01 1.62
C PRO A 36 -3.76 20.52 2.67
N GLU A 37 -4.63 21.46 2.32
CA GLU A 37 -5.76 21.90 3.16
C GLU A 37 -6.90 20.87 3.24
N ARG A 38 -6.88 19.86 2.37
CA ARG A 38 -7.86 18.77 2.33
C ARG A 38 -7.24 17.49 2.87
N SER A 39 -8.07 16.70 3.54
CA SER A 39 -7.68 15.41 4.07
C SER A 39 -8.69 14.32 3.72
N GLY A 40 -8.29 13.06 3.92
CA GLY A 40 -9.21 11.96 4.11
C GLY A 40 -9.89 11.45 2.84
N ARG A 41 -9.24 10.54 2.12
CA ARG A 41 -9.77 9.93 0.88
C ARG A 41 -9.22 8.53 0.59
N GLY A 42 -8.96 7.76 1.63
CA GLY A 42 -8.52 6.39 1.51
C GLY A 42 -9.21 5.50 2.52
N GLN A 43 -9.35 4.23 2.18
CA GLN A 43 -9.72 3.20 3.12
C GLN A 43 -9.16 1.86 2.64
N LEU A 44 -8.73 1.02 3.57
CA LEU A 44 -8.37 -0.37 3.34
C LEU A 44 -9.46 -1.29 3.88
N ARG A 45 -9.65 -2.41 3.20
CA ARG A 45 -10.48 -3.54 3.65
C ARG A 45 -9.61 -4.79 3.72
N ARG A 46 -9.81 -5.60 4.74
CA ARG A 46 -9.19 -6.93 4.81
C ARG A 46 -9.67 -7.80 3.66
N ILE A 47 -8.74 -8.39 2.90
CA ILE A 47 -9.04 -9.23 1.73
C ILE A 47 -8.74 -10.72 1.97
N THR A 48 -8.23 -11.06 3.15
CA THR A 48 -7.91 -12.42 3.62
C THR A 48 -8.90 -12.94 4.66
N GLY A 49 -10.03 -12.24 4.86
CA GLY A 49 -11.05 -12.61 5.84
C GLY A 49 -11.99 -13.73 5.40
N ASP A 50 -13.14 -13.85 6.08
CA ASP A 50 -14.12 -14.90 5.81
C ASP A 50 -14.72 -14.79 4.39
N ASP A 51 -14.76 -13.57 3.86
CA ASP A 51 -15.18 -13.23 2.49
C ASP A 51 -14.01 -13.11 1.51
N ASN A 52 -12.88 -13.77 1.79
CA ASN A 52 -11.70 -13.69 0.92
C ASN A 52 -12.00 -14.20 -0.50
N GLY A 53 -11.42 -13.53 -1.50
CA GLY A 53 -11.50 -13.91 -2.91
C GLY A 53 -10.31 -14.74 -3.39
N TRP A 54 -9.55 -15.35 -2.48
CA TRP A 54 -8.33 -16.07 -2.84
C TRP A 54 -8.68 -17.42 -3.48
N GLY A 55 -7.93 -17.79 -4.52
CA GLY A 55 -8.11 -19.07 -5.18
C GLY A 55 -7.55 -20.24 -4.38
N GLY A 56 -8.07 -21.45 -4.64
CA GLY A 56 -7.57 -22.70 -4.07
C GLY A 56 -8.37 -23.21 -2.86
N PRO A 57 -8.00 -24.38 -2.29
CA PRO A 57 -8.80 -25.07 -1.28
C PRO A 57 -8.47 -24.68 0.16
N LYS A 58 -7.63 -23.66 0.39
CA LYS A 58 -7.11 -23.30 1.71
C LYS A 58 -7.30 -21.81 1.98
N HIS A 59 -7.46 -21.48 3.26
CA HIS A 59 -7.41 -20.09 3.70
C HIS A 59 -5.98 -19.55 3.58
N PRO A 60 -5.79 -18.29 3.16
CA PRO A 60 -4.48 -17.64 3.21
C PRO A 60 -3.92 -17.66 4.64
N GLU A 61 -2.64 -18.01 4.78
CA GLU A 61 -1.91 -17.95 6.06
C GLU A 61 -1.21 -16.60 6.24
N CYS A 62 -1.87 -15.52 5.83
CA CYS A 62 -1.42 -14.15 5.98
C CYS A 62 -2.61 -13.21 6.12
N GLU A 63 -2.37 -12.04 6.73
CA GLU A 63 -3.37 -10.98 6.79
C GLU A 63 -2.98 -9.87 5.82
N VAL A 64 -3.90 -9.55 4.90
CA VAL A 64 -3.72 -8.50 3.91
C VAL A 64 -4.94 -7.61 3.87
N TRP A 65 -4.69 -6.30 3.84
CA TRP A 65 -5.68 -5.26 3.63
C TRP A 65 -5.37 -4.52 2.33
N ALA A 66 -6.38 -4.21 1.55
CA ALA A 66 -6.21 -3.53 0.27
C ALA A 66 -7.25 -2.43 0.08
N GLY A 67 -6.89 -1.43 -0.73
CA GLY A 67 -7.76 -0.32 -1.05
C GLY A 67 -7.12 0.67 -1.99
N THR A 68 -7.76 1.81 -2.17
CA THR A 68 -7.27 2.90 -3.01
C THR A 68 -7.24 4.21 -2.23
N LEU A 69 -6.27 5.06 -2.58
CA LEU A 69 -6.13 6.42 -2.07
C LEU A 69 -6.41 7.38 -3.21
N ASN A 70 -7.23 8.41 -2.95
CA ASN A 70 -7.49 9.45 -3.94
C ASN A 70 -6.75 10.75 -3.59
N HIS A 71 -5.82 11.16 -4.46
CA HIS A 71 -4.88 12.27 -4.26
C HIS A 71 -3.99 12.14 -3.01
N GLY A 72 -3.80 10.93 -2.48
CA GLY A 72 -3.02 10.73 -1.25
C GLY A 72 -1.56 11.16 -1.38
N ASP A 73 -1.08 11.89 -0.37
CA ASP A 73 0.35 12.11 -0.17
C ASP A 73 1.02 10.81 0.30
N LEU A 74 1.85 10.21 -0.56
CA LEU A 74 2.48 8.92 -0.29
C LEU A 74 3.63 9.02 0.72
N ASP A 75 4.28 10.17 0.84
CA ASP A 75 5.30 10.37 1.86
C ASP A 75 4.65 10.46 3.24
N ALA A 76 3.47 11.10 3.33
CA ALA A 76 2.67 11.10 4.55
C ALA A 76 2.19 9.68 4.93
N VAL A 77 1.80 8.87 3.95
CA VAL A 77 1.46 7.45 4.17
C VAL A 77 2.65 6.69 4.76
N LEU A 78 3.83 6.80 4.16
CA LEU A 78 5.05 6.15 4.65
C LEU A 78 5.43 6.63 6.06
N ALA A 79 5.29 7.93 6.33
CA ALA A 79 5.54 8.50 7.65
C ALA A 79 4.56 7.96 8.70
N LYS A 80 3.26 7.86 8.37
CA LYS A 80 2.27 7.28 9.28
C LYS A 80 2.55 5.80 9.54
N VAL A 81 2.86 5.02 8.51
CA VAL A 81 3.23 3.59 8.67
C VAL A 81 4.48 3.44 9.54
N ARG A 82 5.48 4.30 9.38
CA ARG A 82 6.68 4.31 10.25
C ARG A 82 6.36 4.57 11.72
N ALA A 83 5.37 5.41 12.00
CA ALA A 83 5.02 5.83 13.36
C ALA A 83 4.09 4.87 14.10
N LEU A 84 3.44 3.94 13.40
CA LEU A 84 2.49 3.00 14.00
C LEU A 84 3.19 1.94 14.87
N PRO A 85 2.59 1.54 16.00
CA PRO A 85 3.20 0.63 16.96
C PRO A 85 3.01 -0.85 16.56
N TRP A 86 3.60 -1.25 15.42
CA TRP A 86 3.52 -2.63 14.93
C TRP A 86 4.10 -3.63 15.94
N THR A 87 3.40 -4.75 16.15
CA THR A 87 3.87 -5.84 17.02
C THR A 87 5.13 -6.49 16.45
N HIS A 88 5.15 -6.70 15.14
CA HIS A 88 6.30 -7.27 14.41
C HIS A 88 6.66 -6.41 13.18
N PRO A 89 7.35 -5.26 13.37
CA PRO A 89 7.63 -4.31 12.29
C PRO A 89 8.27 -4.95 11.05
N ASN A 90 9.18 -5.92 11.22
CA ASN A 90 9.87 -6.58 10.11
C ASN A 90 8.95 -7.46 9.22
N GLN A 91 7.75 -7.80 9.68
CA GLN A 91 6.74 -8.52 8.90
C GLN A 91 5.86 -7.59 8.06
N VAL A 92 5.83 -6.29 8.38
CA VAL A 92 5.02 -5.30 7.67
C VAL A 92 5.51 -5.18 6.22
N GLN A 93 4.56 -5.28 5.30
CA GLN A 93 4.76 -5.15 3.86
C GLN A 93 3.74 -4.16 3.31
N LEU A 94 4.19 -2.98 2.89
CA LEU A 94 3.33 -2.01 2.24
C LEU A 94 3.64 -1.99 0.74
N PHE A 95 2.68 -2.42 -0.07
CA PHE A 95 2.71 -2.31 -1.52
C PHE A 95 1.95 -1.07 -1.95
N MET A 96 2.58 -0.22 -2.76
CA MET A 96 1.94 0.94 -3.37
C MET A 96 2.21 0.97 -4.87
N MET A 97 1.17 1.23 -5.64
CA MET A 97 1.24 1.46 -7.08
C MET A 97 0.52 2.78 -7.34
N ASP A 98 1.29 3.83 -7.62
CA ASP A 98 0.74 5.15 -7.92
C ASP A 98 0.09 5.18 -9.30
N GLN A 99 -0.64 6.25 -9.61
CA GLN A 99 -1.25 6.38 -10.93
C GLN A 99 -0.19 6.22 -12.03
N GLU A 100 -0.59 5.56 -13.12
CA GLU A 100 0.24 5.34 -14.32
C GLU A 100 1.43 4.39 -14.12
N GLN A 101 1.68 3.93 -12.89
CA GLN A 101 2.62 2.84 -12.62
C GLN A 101 1.97 1.49 -12.96
N SER A 102 2.77 0.58 -13.50
CA SER A 102 2.39 -0.76 -13.93
C SER A 102 2.71 -1.82 -12.88
N PHE A 103 3.39 -1.45 -11.80
CA PHE A 103 3.81 -2.38 -10.75
C PHE A 103 3.79 -1.75 -9.36
N PHE A 104 3.58 -2.60 -8.35
CA PHE A 104 3.70 -2.22 -6.97
C PHE A 104 5.15 -2.08 -6.54
N ARG A 105 5.45 -1.02 -5.80
CA ARG A 105 6.66 -0.90 -5.00
C ARG A 105 6.39 -1.42 -3.60
N LEU A 106 7.26 -2.27 -3.10
CA LEU A 106 7.17 -2.82 -1.74
C LEU A 106 7.97 -1.94 -0.78
N TRP A 107 7.45 -1.71 0.42
CA TRP A 107 8.13 -1.07 1.52
C TRP A 107 8.12 -1.98 2.74
N MET A 108 9.28 -2.20 3.35
CA MET A 108 9.44 -3.07 4.53
C MET A 108 10.39 -2.45 5.54
N PHE A 109 10.16 -2.70 6.83
CA PHE A 109 11.13 -2.32 7.86
C PHE A 109 12.36 -3.21 7.80
N ARG A 110 13.55 -2.61 7.73
CA ARG A 110 14.86 -3.27 7.88
C ARG A 110 15.79 -2.37 8.64
N ASP A 111 16.45 -2.94 9.65
CA ASP A 111 17.34 -2.20 10.56
C ASP A 111 16.67 -0.98 11.21
N GLY A 112 15.38 -1.07 11.54
CA GLY A 112 14.59 0.02 12.12
C GLY A 112 14.05 1.05 11.11
N GLU A 113 14.40 0.93 9.83
CA GLU A 113 14.00 1.88 8.79
C GLU A 113 13.02 1.26 7.80
N LEU A 114 11.99 2.01 7.40
CA LEU A 114 11.09 1.60 6.31
C LEU A 114 11.78 1.87 4.97
N ARG A 115 12.17 0.81 4.26
CA ARG A 115 12.93 0.86 2.99
C ARG A 115 12.10 0.37 1.82
N GLN A 116 12.29 1.00 0.66
CA GLN A 116 11.68 0.55 -0.59
C GLN A 116 12.44 -0.65 -1.19
N TYR A 117 11.67 -1.60 -1.69
CA TYR A 117 12.07 -2.78 -2.44
C TYR A 117 11.28 -2.79 -3.75
N ALA A 118 11.92 -2.33 -4.82
CA ALA A 118 11.50 -2.52 -6.19
C ALA A 118 12.64 -2.03 -7.09
N PRO A 119 12.78 -2.56 -8.31
CA PRO A 119 13.66 -1.96 -9.30
C PRO A 119 13.29 -0.48 -9.51
N THR A 120 14.31 0.36 -9.62
CA THR A 120 14.13 1.75 -10.07
C THR A 120 14.07 1.84 -11.59
N THR A 121 14.45 0.77 -12.30
CA THR A 121 14.42 0.61 -13.75
C THR A 121 14.18 -0.87 -14.13
N PRO A 122 13.62 -1.16 -15.32
CA PRO A 122 13.05 -0.18 -16.23
C PRO A 122 11.76 0.44 -15.66
N VAL A 123 11.45 1.65 -16.09
CA VAL A 123 10.17 2.35 -15.84
C VAL A 123 9.37 2.42 -17.14
N GLU A 124 8.10 2.76 -17.06
CA GLU A 124 7.17 2.82 -18.20
C GLU A 124 7.66 3.75 -19.33
N GLU A 125 8.50 4.74 -19.01
CA GLU A 125 9.14 5.62 -19.99
C GLU A 125 10.35 5.00 -20.72
N ASP A 126 10.89 3.88 -20.24
CA ASP A 126 12.02 3.20 -20.87
C ASP A 126 11.57 2.48 -22.15
N ALA A 127 12.38 2.63 -23.21
CA ALA A 127 12.04 2.17 -24.56
C ALA A 127 11.82 0.65 -24.67
N ASP A 128 12.38 -0.12 -23.74
CA ASP A 128 12.28 -1.58 -23.66
C ASP A 128 11.24 -2.07 -22.63
N PHE A 129 10.55 -1.17 -21.92
CA PHE A 129 9.56 -1.56 -20.90
C PHE A 129 8.35 -2.26 -21.51
N PHE A 130 7.85 -1.74 -22.63
CA PHE A 130 6.80 -2.36 -23.43
C PHE A 130 7.41 -2.91 -24.71
N PRO A 131 7.95 -4.15 -24.72
CA PRO A 131 8.45 -4.73 -25.96
C PRO A 131 7.30 -4.77 -26.98
N PRO A 132 7.59 -4.52 -28.27
CA PRO A 132 6.57 -4.60 -29.30
C PRO A 132 5.90 -5.98 -29.24
N TRP A 133 4.57 -5.99 -29.27
CA TRP A 133 3.80 -7.23 -29.28
C TRP A 133 4.12 -8.00 -30.57
N ASP A 134 4.85 -9.12 -30.45
CA ASP A 134 4.94 -10.10 -31.54
C ASP A 134 3.61 -10.88 -31.56
N ILE A 135 2.71 -10.52 -32.49
CA ILE A 135 1.45 -11.23 -32.78
C ILE A 135 1.69 -12.25 -33.87
#